data_AF-A0A845PXB2-F1
#
_entry.id   AF-A0A845PXB2-F1
#
_cell.length_a   1.000
_cell.length_b   1.000
_cell.length_c   1.000
_cell.angle_alpha   90.00
_cell.angle_beta   90.00
_cell.angle_gamma   90.00
#
_symmetry.space_group_name_H-M   'P 1'
#
loop_
_entity.id
_entity.type
_entity.pdbx_description
1 polymer ?
#
loop_
_entity_poly.entity_id
_entity_poly.type
_entity_poly.pdbx_seq_one_letter_code
_entity_poly.pdbx_strand_id
1 'polypeptide(L)'
;MHEPQVACIAKGKSGKAYEFGTKVSVVRGRKTGVITSVKRFSGDPHDSKTLEASLSQSQRVRELIGGTRPEKAITDRVFRGIKEVEGTEILLPTKKERKKRQNTNNKLQD
;
A
#
# COMPACT_ATOMS: atom_id res chain seq x y z
N MET A 1 25.66 16.39 -14.28
CA MET A 1 25.59 15.62 -13.01
C MET A 1 24.10 15.50 -12.65
N HIS A 2 23.59 14.31 -12.32
CA HIS A 2 22.19 14.17 -11.87
C HIS A 2 22.14 14.27 -10.33
N GLU A 3 21.03 14.75 -9.79
CA GLU A 3 20.82 14.86 -8.34
C GLU A 3 21.05 13.48 -7.67
N PRO A 4 21.92 13.35 -6.65
CA PRO A 4 22.28 12.06 -6.04
C PRO A 4 21.10 11.25 -5.50
N GLN A 5 19.96 11.90 -5.31
CA GLN A 5 18.75 11.33 -4.72
C GLN A 5 17.78 10.76 -5.77
N VAL A 6 18.02 11.04 -7.05
CA VAL A 6 17.15 10.69 -8.17
C VAL A 6 17.67 9.43 -8.87
N ALA A 7 16.78 8.45 -9.07
CA ALA A 7 17.06 7.25 -9.84
C ALA A 7 16.46 7.36 -11.25
N CYS A 8 17.13 6.74 -12.23
CA CYS A 8 16.56 6.45 -13.54
C CYS A 8 15.85 5.08 -13.48
N ILE A 9 14.54 5.05 -13.74
CA ILE A 9 13.68 3.87 -13.56
C ILE A 9 13.07 3.49 -14.91
N ALA A 10 13.24 2.23 -15.32
CA ALA A 10 12.65 1.72 -16.55
C ALA A 10 11.15 1.44 -16.37
N LYS A 11 10.30 1.96 -17.26
CA LYS A 11 8.83 1.86 -17.12
C LYS A 11 8.21 0.61 -17.76
N GLY A 12 8.94 -0.08 -18.64
CA GLY A 12 8.44 -1.27 -19.35
C GLY A 12 7.22 -1.03 -20.25
N LYS A 13 7.03 0.20 -20.75
CA LYS A 13 5.90 0.58 -21.62
C LYS A 13 6.43 1.22 -22.91
N SER A 14 5.72 1.01 -24.02
CA SER A 14 6.09 1.51 -25.37
C SER A 14 6.22 3.03 -25.48
N GLY A 15 5.74 3.81 -24.49
CA GLY A 15 5.88 5.26 -24.44
C GLY A 15 7.27 5.69 -23.95
N LYS A 16 7.33 6.69 -23.05
CA LYS A 16 8.60 7.06 -22.40
C LYS A 16 9.22 5.84 -21.72
N ALA A 17 10.42 5.44 -22.16
CA ALA A 17 11.09 4.23 -21.67
C ALA A 17 11.55 4.36 -20.21
N TYR A 18 11.87 5.58 -19.79
CA TYR A 18 12.40 5.87 -18.46
C TYR A 18 11.60 6.97 -17.75
N GLU A 19 11.64 6.95 -16.43
CA GLU A 19 11.31 8.07 -15.56
C GLU A 19 12.48 8.37 -14.62
N PHE A 20 12.60 9.64 -14.23
CA PHE A 20 13.61 10.10 -13.29
C PHE A 20 12.89 10.58 -12.05
N GLY A 21 13.15 9.94 -10.91
CA GLY A 21 12.53 10.31 -9.65
C GLY A 21 13.06 9.53 -8.48
N THR A 22 12.48 9.79 -7.32
CA THR A 22 12.78 9.06 -6.09
C THR A 22 11.54 8.30 -5.65
N LYS A 23 11.67 7.00 -5.39
CA LYS A 23 10.57 6.22 -4.84
C LYS A 23 10.33 6.62 -3.39
N VAL A 24 9.07 6.89 -3.06
CA VAL A 24 8.62 7.29 -1.73
C VAL A 24 7.39 6.49 -1.33
N SER A 25 7.30 6.16 -0.05
CA SER A 25 6.09 5.60 0.56
C SER A 25 5.53 6.57 1.60
N VAL A 26 4.21 6.62 1.70
CA VAL A 26 3.49 7.50 2.62
C VAL A 26 2.53 6.66 3.45
N VAL A 27 2.60 6.79 4.77
CA VAL A 27 1.66 6.14 5.69
C VAL A 27 0.80 7.20 6.36
N ARG A 28 -0.52 6.99 6.28
CA ARG A 28 -1.53 7.90 6.82
C ARG A 28 -2.49 7.14 7.72
N GLY A 29 -2.84 7.73 8.86
CA GLY A 29 -3.92 7.24 9.71
C GLY A 29 -5.25 7.27 8.98
N ARG A 30 -5.89 6.10 8.80
CA ARG A 30 -7.16 5.97 8.07
C ARG A 30 -8.26 6.89 8.60
N LYS A 31 -8.41 6.99 9.92
CA LYS A 31 -9.47 7.76 10.57
C LYS A 31 -9.10 9.23 10.79
N THR A 32 -7.86 9.50 11.21
CA THR A 32 -7.40 10.84 11.60
C THR A 32 -6.93 11.67 10.42
N GLY A 33 -6.49 11.01 9.35
CA GLY A 33 -5.88 11.66 8.21
C GLY A 33 -4.43 12.11 8.40
N VAL A 34 -3.86 11.90 9.58
CA VAL A 34 -2.49 12.31 9.92
C VAL A 34 -1.47 11.42 9.21
N ILE A 35 -0.49 12.03 8.57
CA ILE A 35 0.65 11.33 7.98
C ILE A 35 1.65 11.02 9.09
N THR A 36 1.96 9.73 9.29
CA THR A 36 2.90 9.27 10.32
C THR A 36 4.23 8.81 9.75
N SER A 37 4.34 8.69 8.42
CA SER A 37 5.57 8.30 7.75
C SER A 37 5.61 8.84 6.33
N VAL A 38 6.76 9.38 5.95
CA VAL A 38 7.16 9.65 4.56
C VAL A 38 8.57 9.07 4.40
N LYS A 39 8.65 7.88 3.80
CA LYS A 39 9.90 7.15 3.64
C LYS A 39 10.43 7.29 2.23
N ARG A 40 11.60 7.92 2.09
CA ARG A 40 12.38 7.93 0.85
C ARG A 40 13.15 6.63 0.70
N PHE A 41 13.19 6.11 -0.52
CA PHE A 41 14.00 4.97 -0.91
C PHE A 41 15.10 5.38 -1.90
N SER A 42 16.28 4.79 -1.76
CA SER A 42 17.39 5.01 -2.70
C SER A 42 17.28 4.06 -3.89
N GLY A 43 17.56 4.54 -5.10
CA GLY A 43 17.41 3.75 -6.32
C GLY A 43 15.95 3.39 -6.60
N ASP A 44 15.74 2.15 -7.07
CA ASP A 44 14.43 1.57 -7.33
C ASP A 44 14.31 0.20 -6.63
N PRO A 45 14.08 0.16 -5.30
CA PRO A 45 13.85 -1.12 -4.65
C PRO A 45 12.51 -1.70 -5.11
N HIS A 46 12.47 -3.02 -5.21
CA HIS A 46 11.24 -3.74 -5.47
C HIS A 46 10.20 -3.42 -4.39
N ASP A 47 8.96 -3.14 -4.81
CA ASP A 47 7.93 -2.58 -3.92
C ASP A 47 7.63 -3.47 -2.72
N SER A 48 7.73 -4.80 -2.87
CA SER A 48 7.56 -5.75 -1.76
C SER A 48 8.50 -5.50 -0.58
N LYS A 49 9.65 -4.86 -0.79
CA LYS A 49 10.63 -4.55 0.26
C LYS A 49 10.41 -3.18 0.92
N THR A 50 9.46 -2.40 0.43
CA THR A 50 9.27 -1.01 0.88
C THR A 50 8.21 -0.88 1.99
N LEU A 51 7.30 -1.84 2.11
CA LEU A 51 6.20 -1.77 3.07
C LEU A 51 6.66 -1.84 4.53
N GLU A 52 7.55 -2.78 4.84
CA GLU A 52 8.12 -2.97 6.18
C GLU A 52 8.81 -1.70 6.67
N ALA A 53 9.77 -1.19 5.90
CA ALA A 53 10.48 0.05 6.23
C ALA A 53 9.55 1.25 6.44
N SER A 54 8.42 1.31 5.72
CA SER A 54 7.42 2.37 5.87
C SER A 54 6.64 2.26 7.17
N LEU A 55 6.24 1.03 7.53
CA LEU A 55 5.53 0.73 8.76
C LEU A 55 6.42 0.88 9.99
N SER A 56 7.69 0.48 9.94
CA SER A 56 8.65 0.68 11.03
C SER A 56 8.89 2.18 11.30
N GLN A 57 9.01 3.01 10.26
CA GLN A 57 9.08 4.48 10.45
C GLN A 57 7.79 5.03 11.07
N SER A 58 6.63 4.56 10.62
CA SER A 58 5.35 4.96 11.22
C SER A 58 5.24 4.52 12.68
N GLN A 59 5.72 3.32 13.03
CA GLN A 59 5.74 2.83 14.42
C GLN A 59 6.62 3.72 15.29
N ARG A 60 7.85 4.03 14.86
CA ARG A 60 8.74 4.94 15.58
C ARG A 60 8.07 6.28 15.89
N VAL A 61 7.39 6.89 14.92
CA VAL A 61 6.68 8.16 15.15
C VAL A 61 5.52 8.00 16.13
N ARG A 62 4.77 6.89 16.05
CA ARG A 62 3.64 6.61 16.93
C ARG A 62 4.09 6.36 18.38
N GLU A 63 5.16 5.60 18.58
CA GLU A 63 5.70 5.33 19.92
C GLU A 63 6.15 6.61 20.63
N LEU A 64 6.76 7.55 19.91
CA LEU A 64 7.18 8.85 20.45
C LEU A 64 6.02 9.70 20.99
N ILE A 65 4.79 9.47 20.52
CA ILE A 65 3.59 10.19 20.96
C ILE A 65 2.67 9.32 21.82
N GLY A 66 3.17 8.20 22.36
CA GLY A 66 2.41 7.28 23.20
C GLY A 66 1.37 6.43 22.46
N GLY A 67 1.49 6.33 21.14
CA GLY A 67 0.63 5.50 20.29
C GLY A 67 1.17 4.09 20.10
N THR A 68 0.36 3.24 19.48
CA THR A 68 0.70 1.84 19.17
C THR A 68 0.83 1.59 17.68
N ARG A 69 1.50 0.49 17.33
CA ARG A 69 1.54 -0.02 15.96
C ARG A 69 0.11 -0.36 15.50
N PRO A 70 -0.27 -0.01 14.25
CA PRO A 70 -1.60 -0.37 13.75
C PRO A 70 -1.75 -1.89 13.65
N GLU A 71 -2.88 -2.42 14.12
CA GLU A 71 -3.25 -3.83 13.90
C GLU A 71 -3.51 -4.13 12.42
N LYS A 72 -4.02 -3.14 11.67
CA LYS A 72 -4.37 -3.30 10.25
C LYS A 72 -3.86 -2.13 9.42
N ALA A 73 -3.30 -2.43 8.25
CA ALA A 73 -2.90 -1.45 7.25
C ALA A 73 -3.59 -1.73 5.91
N ILE A 74 -4.27 -0.72 5.37
CA ILE A 74 -4.80 -0.79 4.00
C ILE A 74 -3.71 -0.30 3.05
N THR A 75 -3.39 -1.10 2.05
CA THR A 75 -2.27 -0.82 1.15
C THR A 75 -2.67 -0.95 -0.32
N ASP A 76 -1.86 -0.36 -1.20
CA ASP A 76 -2.04 -0.50 -2.64
C ASP A 76 -1.72 -1.91 -3.12
N ARG A 77 -2.28 -2.28 -4.28
CA ARG A 77 -2.09 -3.61 -4.89
C ARG A 77 -0.64 -3.94 -5.27
N VAL A 78 0.23 -2.95 -5.24
CA VAL A 78 1.67 -3.11 -5.46
C VAL A 78 2.32 -4.00 -4.38
N PHE A 79 1.73 -4.07 -3.20
CA PHE A 79 2.18 -4.91 -2.08
C PHE A 79 1.54 -6.32 -2.06
N ARG A 80 1.05 -6.80 -3.21
CA ARG A 80 0.43 -8.12 -3.31
C ARG A 80 1.39 -9.22 -2.84
N GLY A 81 0.85 -10.16 -2.06
CA GLY A 81 1.59 -11.30 -1.52
C GLY A 81 2.03 -11.12 -0.07
N ILE A 82 2.05 -9.88 0.43
CA ILE A 82 2.33 -9.58 1.83
C ILE A 82 1.01 -9.63 2.59
N LYS A 83 0.89 -10.55 3.55
CA LYS A 83 -0.33 -10.70 4.39
C LYS A 83 -0.19 -10.03 5.75
N GLU A 84 1.03 -9.98 6.27
CA GLU A 84 1.32 -9.42 7.57
C GLU A 84 2.74 -8.82 7.56
N VAL A 85 2.94 -7.77 8.35
CA VAL A 85 4.26 -7.17 8.62
C VAL A 85 4.35 -6.86 10.10
N GLU A 86 5.20 -7.58 10.83
CA GLU A 86 5.45 -7.40 12.28
C GLU A 86 4.13 -7.28 13.08
N GLY A 87 3.19 -8.23 12.90
CA GLY A 87 1.89 -8.22 13.56
C GLY A 87 0.84 -7.26 13.00
N THR A 88 1.15 -6.45 11.99
CA THR A 88 0.17 -5.64 11.26
C THR A 88 -0.41 -6.44 10.09
N GLU A 89 -1.72 -6.71 10.13
CA GLU A 89 -2.46 -7.32 9.02
C GLU A 89 -2.52 -6.38 7.81
N ILE A 90 -2.16 -6.90 6.63
CA ILE A 90 -2.18 -6.13 5.39
C ILE A 90 -3.46 -6.40 4.59
N LEU A 91 -4.28 -5.36 4.47
CA LEU A 91 -5.53 -5.37 3.72
C LEU A 91 -5.31 -4.78 2.32
N LEU A 92 -5.56 -5.60 1.30
CA LEU A 92 -5.54 -5.16 -0.09
C LEU A 92 -6.96 -4.85 -0.59
N PRO A 93 -7.16 -3.86 -1.47
CA PRO A 93 -8.44 -3.64 -2.10
C PRO A 93 -8.74 -4.81 -3.06
N THR A 94 -9.66 -5.68 -2.63
CA THR A 94 -10.17 -6.82 -3.39
C THR A 94 -11.41 -6.42 -4.18
N LYS A 95 -11.69 -7.13 -5.29
CA LYS A 95 -12.96 -6.96 -6.01
C LYS A 95 -14.10 -7.39 -5.10
N LYS A 96 -15.12 -6.54 -4.96
CA LYS A 96 -16.36 -6.89 -4.26
C LYS A 96 -16.99 -8.08 -4.99
N GLU A 97 -17.28 -9.16 -4.29
CA GLU A 97 -17.99 -10.29 -4.89
C GLU A 97 -19.34 -9.81 -5.43
N ARG A 98 -19.67 -10.20 -6.68
CA ARG A 98 -20.99 -9.92 -7.25
C ARG A 98 -22.01 -10.74 -6.46
N LYS A 99 -22.92 -10.08 -5.73
CA LYS A 99 -24.08 -10.76 -5.13
C LYS A 99 -24.81 -11.53 -6.24
N LYS A 100 -24.87 -12.86 -6.13
CA LYS A 100 -25.72 -13.69 -7.01
C LYS A 100 -27.18 -13.25 -6.78
N ARG A 101 -27.88 -12.82 -7.84
CA ARG A 101 -29.33 -12.62 -7.79
C ARG A 101 -29.98 -13.97 -7.52
N GLN A 102 -30.67 -14.13 -6.39
CA GLN A 102 -31.52 -15.29 -6.15
C GLN A 102 -32.77 -15.12 -7.03
N ASN A 103 -32.96 -16.00 -8.01
CA ASN A 103 -34.21 -16.08 -8.78
C ASN A 103 -35.25 -16.79 -7.90
N THR A 104 -36.16 -16.04 -7.30
CA THR A 104 -37.37 -16.59 -6.67
C THR A 104 -38.41 -16.83 -7.76
N ASN A 105 -38.36 -17.99 -8.41
CA ASN A 105 -39.48 -18.46 -9.22
C ASN A 105 -40.59 -18.93 -8.26
N ASN A 106 -41.49 -18.04 -7.86
CA ASN A 106 -42.79 -18.44 -7.32
C ASN A 106 -43.59 -19.02 -8.49
N LYS A 107 -43.66 -20.36 -8.57
CA LYS A 107 -44.76 -21.04 -9.26
C LYS A 107 -46.05 -20.69 -8.50
N LEU A 108 -46.88 -19.84 -9.09
CA LEU A 108 -48.31 -19.87 -8.76
C LEU A 108 -48.82 -21.25 -9.19
N GLN A 109 -49.35 -21.98 -8.21
CA GLN A 109 -50.28 -23.08 -8.45
C GLN A 109 -51.65 -22.43 -8.65
N ASP A 110 -52.21 -22.58 -9.83
CA ASP A 110 -53.66 -22.63 -10.06
C ASP A 110 -53.95 -23.98 -10.73
#